data_AF-A0A560CL09-F1
#
_entry.id   AF-A0A560CL09-F1
#
_cell.length_a   1.000
_cell.length_b   1.000
_cell.length_c   1.000
_cell.angle_alpha   90.00
_cell.angle_beta   90.00
_cell.angle_gamma   90.00
#
_symmetry.space_group_name_H-M   'P 1'
#
loop_
_entity.id
_entity.type
_entity.pdbx_description
1 polymer ?
#
loop_
_entity_poly.entity_id
_entity_poly.type
_entity_poly.pdbx_seq_one_letter_code
_entity_poly.pdbx_strand_id
1 'polypeptide(L)'
;MTIGIGADDLLRFESLGDNCEFGFVLRRLSCEAGSLFRWASMKPDQLLAKLRANFEGMYRFENLSPLRTGMVLDSAYGIGWHSDMKSDVTGGRLVFRDDEATRRALHRRETRKIQYLQAKFTARAAMGGVIFVVKSNPGIAPATIDGLHEALAALAGHDDFALLEVRETDDPARIGRVEWQRPGLMRGCVTRFAPYHRADDIDAAAWFSIVQGALSLFPCHDWARRHAALRIGAPDALVQLRFPFAPDQDLGKPIAGDLRAGTVRLLNGNSWCRPYEGMFRLHGPDPEKPGTTLRWTGVHAPGAFHLGATLRCPLRDSVPLRVAVAIAAEDGATLAEERFEVHPGRATDLVLDAPATKGPLTVALTVNAVRPLAEGERAVLDLSPPALHPEPVPAIALPAKAA
;
A
#
# COMPACT_ATOMS: atom_id res chain seq x y z
N MET A 1 -5.59 1.23 28.96
CA MET A 1 -4.21 1.73 28.68
C MET A 1 -3.45 0.58 28.05
N THR A 2 -3.34 0.55 26.72
CA THR A 2 -2.63 -0.51 25.98
C THR A 2 -1.15 -0.20 26.01
N ILE A 3 -0.37 -1.05 26.67
CA ILE A 3 1.09 -0.96 26.66
C ILE A 3 1.57 -1.42 25.28
N GLY A 4 2.13 -0.50 24.50
CA GLY A 4 3.39 -0.70 23.78
C GLY A 4 3.46 -1.69 22.62
N ILE A 5 2.42 -1.92 21.82
CA ILE A 5 2.61 -2.58 20.52
C ILE A 5 3.11 -1.55 19.51
N GLY A 6 4.34 -1.72 19.01
CA GLY A 6 4.91 -0.83 18.00
C GLY A 6 4.20 -0.95 16.65
N ALA A 7 4.17 0.13 15.86
CA ALA A 7 3.59 0.08 14.52
C ALA A 7 4.29 -0.98 13.64
N ASP A 8 5.60 -1.12 13.78
CA ASP A 8 6.39 -2.14 13.06
C ASP A 8 6.07 -3.57 13.50
N ASP A 9 5.72 -3.79 14.78
CA ASP A 9 5.33 -5.11 15.28
C ASP A 9 4.03 -5.59 14.64
N LEU A 10 3.07 -4.68 14.44
CA LEU A 10 1.82 -4.98 13.75
C LEU A 10 2.03 -5.36 12.29
N LEU A 11 3.11 -4.89 11.66
CA LEU A 11 3.47 -5.28 10.30
C LEU A 11 3.94 -6.73 10.21
N ARG A 12 4.19 -7.43 11.33
CA ARG A 12 4.57 -8.85 11.34
C ARG A 12 3.41 -9.79 11.05
N PHE A 13 2.19 -9.33 11.24
CA PHE A 13 1.01 -10.17 11.09
C PHE A 13 0.54 -10.24 9.64
N GLU A 14 0.21 -11.44 9.19
CA GLU A 14 -0.34 -11.71 7.87
C GLU A 14 -1.65 -12.50 8.02
N SER A 15 -2.77 -11.91 7.61
CA SER A 15 -4.06 -12.61 7.64
C SER A 15 -4.09 -13.70 6.59
N LEU A 16 -4.62 -14.87 6.94
CA LEU A 16 -4.80 -15.99 6.03
C LEU A 16 -6.26 -16.17 5.53
N GLY A 17 -7.14 -15.20 5.75
CA GLY A 17 -8.50 -15.20 5.17
C GLY A 17 -9.60 -15.62 6.13
N ASP A 18 -10.45 -16.58 5.72
CA ASP A 18 -11.78 -16.87 6.29
C ASP A 18 -12.79 -15.75 6.06
N ASN A 19 -12.57 -14.61 6.70
CA ASN A 19 -13.30 -13.38 6.47
C ASN A 19 -12.44 -12.14 6.81
N CYS A 20 -13.05 -10.98 6.90
CA CYS A 20 -12.36 -9.70 7.13
C CYS A 20 -12.02 -9.42 8.62
N GLU A 21 -12.33 -10.33 9.53
CA GLU A 21 -12.32 -10.08 10.98
C GLU A 21 -10.94 -9.66 11.49
N PHE A 22 -9.90 -10.42 11.18
CA PHE A 22 -8.55 -10.07 11.59
C PHE A 22 -8.06 -8.79 10.90
N GLY A 23 -8.56 -8.49 9.69
CA GLY A 23 -8.36 -7.19 9.04
C GLY A 23 -8.91 -6.02 9.85
N PHE A 24 -10.05 -6.21 10.54
CA PHE A 24 -10.61 -5.22 11.46
C PHE A 24 -9.88 -5.16 12.81
N VAL A 25 -9.32 -6.27 13.30
CA VAL A 25 -8.41 -6.27 14.46
C VAL A 25 -7.23 -5.33 14.19
N LEU A 26 -6.52 -5.54 13.07
CA LEU A 26 -5.37 -4.71 12.68
C LEU A 26 -5.76 -3.24 12.48
N ARG A 27 -6.93 -2.97 11.89
CA ARG A 27 -7.46 -1.60 11.73
C ARG A 27 -7.70 -0.91 13.08
N ARG A 28 -8.29 -1.61 14.06
CA ARG A 28 -8.50 -1.04 15.41
C ARG A 28 -7.17 -0.80 16.15
N LEU A 29 -6.10 -1.48 15.76
CA LEU A 29 -4.73 -1.24 16.20
C LEU A 29 -3.98 -0.24 15.30
N SER A 30 -4.68 0.50 14.44
CA SER A 30 -4.14 1.51 13.52
C SER A 30 -3.15 0.97 12.47
N CYS A 31 -3.18 -0.32 12.15
CA CYS A 31 -2.41 -0.94 11.08
C CYS A 31 -3.26 -1.09 9.80
N GLU A 32 -3.02 -0.22 8.82
CA GLU A 32 -3.68 -0.23 7.50
C GLU A 32 -2.82 -0.86 6.40
N ALA A 33 -1.76 -1.59 6.77
CA ALA A 33 -0.91 -2.26 5.79
C ALA A 33 -1.69 -3.28 4.94
N GLY A 34 -1.49 -3.23 3.62
CA GLY A 34 -2.06 -4.19 2.69
C GLY A 34 -1.48 -5.59 2.89
N SER A 35 -2.35 -6.59 2.84
CA SER A 35 -2.06 -8.03 2.96
C SER A 35 -2.96 -8.79 1.97
N LEU A 36 -2.46 -9.89 1.39
CA LEU A 36 -3.13 -10.58 0.29
C LEU A 36 -4.52 -11.08 0.69
N PHE A 37 -4.64 -11.79 1.80
CA PHE A 37 -5.90 -12.41 2.23
C PHE A 37 -6.63 -11.63 3.31
N ARG A 38 -6.15 -10.43 3.70
CA ARG A 38 -6.77 -9.58 4.75
C ARG A 38 -8.26 -9.34 4.54
N TRP A 39 -8.68 -9.19 3.29
CA TRP A 39 -10.06 -8.90 2.92
C TRP A 39 -10.67 -10.00 2.04
N ALA A 40 -10.03 -11.17 2.00
CA ALA A 40 -10.53 -12.32 1.24
C ALA A 40 -11.54 -13.12 2.07
N SER A 41 -12.48 -13.74 1.38
CA SER A 41 -13.44 -14.69 1.97
C SER A 41 -13.11 -16.08 1.43
N MET A 42 -12.56 -16.96 2.26
CA MET A 42 -12.13 -18.30 1.83
C MET A 42 -11.94 -19.23 3.02
N LYS A 43 -12.30 -20.50 2.86
CA LYS A 43 -12.10 -21.51 3.90
C LYS A 43 -10.62 -21.95 3.99
N PRO A 44 -10.17 -22.47 5.15
CA PRO A 44 -8.78 -22.91 5.32
C PRO A 44 -8.31 -24.01 4.35
N ASP A 45 -9.18 -24.91 3.94
CA ASP A 45 -8.90 -25.95 2.93
C ASP A 45 -8.68 -25.36 1.53
N GLN A 46 -9.43 -24.31 1.19
CA GLN A 46 -9.23 -23.55 -0.05
C GLN A 46 -7.87 -22.82 -0.03
N LEU A 47 -7.47 -22.26 1.13
CA LEU A 47 -6.15 -21.66 1.29
C LEU A 47 -5.04 -22.68 1.11
N LEU A 48 -5.17 -23.84 1.75
CA LEU A 48 -4.20 -24.91 1.63
C LEU A 48 -4.03 -25.36 0.18
N ALA A 49 -5.14 -25.55 -0.54
CA ALA A 49 -5.11 -25.84 -1.97
C ALA A 49 -4.41 -24.74 -2.77
N LYS A 50 -4.64 -23.46 -2.44
CA LYS A 50 -4.04 -22.33 -3.13
C LYS A 50 -2.52 -22.21 -2.90
N LEU A 51 -2.06 -22.41 -1.66
CA LEU A 51 -0.64 -22.40 -1.31
C LEU A 51 0.09 -23.55 -2.01
N ARG A 52 -0.48 -24.75 -2.01
CA ARG A 52 0.10 -25.92 -2.72
C ARG A 52 0.18 -25.73 -4.23
N ALA A 53 -0.76 -25.00 -4.80
CA ALA A 53 -0.75 -24.64 -6.22
C ALA A 53 0.16 -23.43 -6.53
N ASN A 54 0.93 -22.92 -5.57
CA ASN A 54 1.77 -21.73 -5.72
C ASN A 54 1.01 -20.55 -6.36
N PHE A 55 -0.22 -20.33 -5.89
CA PHE A 55 -1.13 -19.28 -6.36
C PHE A 55 -1.53 -19.36 -7.84
N GLU A 56 -1.28 -20.49 -8.53
CA GLU A 56 -1.60 -20.64 -9.95
C GLU A 56 -3.06 -20.30 -10.25
N GLY A 57 -3.29 -19.56 -11.34
CA GLY A 57 -4.64 -19.23 -11.83
C GLY A 57 -5.45 -18.31 -10.90
N MET A 58 -4.83 -17.66 -9.92
CA MET A 58 -5.51 -16.68 -9.05
C MET A 58 -6.06 -15.52 -9.87
N TYR A 59 -7.33 -15.19 -9.62
CA TYR A 59 -7.97 -13.97 -10.11
C TYR A 59 -8.00 -13.84 -11.65
N ARG A 60 -8.10 -14.96 -12.38
CA ARG A 60 -8.32 -14.94 -13.83
C ARG A 60 -9.73 -14.45 -14.13
N PHE A 61 -9.88 -13.56 -15.13
CA PHE A 61 -11.15 -12.91 -15.45
C PHE A 61 -12.28 -13.91 -15.69
N GLU A 62 -11.96 -15.01 -16.36
CA GLU A 62 -12.88 -16.08 -16.76
C GLU A 62 -13.45 -16.86 -15.56
N ASN A 63 -12.76 -16.81 -14.41
CA ASN A 63 -13.19 -17.46 -13.19
C ASN A 63 -14.07 -16.56 -12.31
N LEU A 64 -14.18 -15.27 -12.65
CA LEU A 64 -14.83 -14.27 -11.79
C LEU A 64 -16.33 -14.21 -12.04
N SER A 65 -17.10 -14.45 -10.97
CA SER A 65 -18.54 -14.30 -10.96
C SER A 65 -19.01 -13.43 -9.78
N PRO A 66 -20.22 -12.86 -9.83
CA PRO A 66 -20.78 -12.13 -8.69
C PRO A 66 -20.91 -13.01 -7.43
N LEU A 67 -20.39 -12.52 -6.29
CA LEU A 67 -20.57 -13.18 -4.98
C LEU A 67 -21.58 -12.43 -4.11
N ARG A 68 -21.42 -11.11 -4.02
CA ARG A 68 -22.33 -10.15 -3.37
C ARG A 68 -21.96 -8.76 -3.84
N THR A 69 -22.77 -7.75 -3.52
CA THR A 69 -22.45 -6.37 -3.90
C THR A 69 -21.06 -5.97 -3.39
N GLY A 70 -20.16 -5.64 -4.33
CA GLY A 70 -18.77 -5.28 -4.03
C GLY A 70 -17.80 -6.44 -3.85
N MET A 71 -18.21 -7.69 -4.11
CA MET A 71 -17.31 -8.84 -4.14
C MET A 71 -17.55 -9.77 -5.33
N VAL A 72 -16.45 -10.32 -5.84
CA VAL A 72 -16.44 -11.37 -6.86
C VAL A 72 -15.96 -12.69 -6.27
N LEU A 73 -16.46 -13.80 -6.78
CA LEU A 73 -15.99 -15.15 -6.50
C LEU A 73 -15.02 -15.57 -7.61
N ASP A 74 -13.81 -15.98 -7.23
CA ASP A 74 -12.91 -16.76 -8.09
C ASP A 74 -13.24 -18.24 -7.94
N SER A 75 -13.90 -18.81 -8.96
CA SER A 75 -14.40 -20.18 -8.93
C SER A 75 -13.30 -21.25 -8.94
N ALA A 76 -12.06 -20.93 -9.33
CA ALA A 76 -10.98 -21.92 -9.39
C ALA A 76 -10.59 -22.47 -8.01
N TYR A 77 -10.70 -21.65 -6.97
CA TYR A 77 -10.39 -22.03 -5.59
C TYR A 77 -11.50 -21.66 -4.60
N GLY A 78 -12.59 -21.06 -5.08
CA GLY A 78 -13.71 -20.63 -4.25
C GLY A 78 -13.37 -19.44 -3.34
N ILE A 79 -12.53 -18.51 -3.81
CA ILE A 79 -12.07 -17.35 -3.04
C ILE A 79 -12.90 -16.12 -3.41
N GLY A 80 -13.53 -15.50 -2.40
CA GLY A 80 -14.20 -14.22 -2.56
C GLY A 80 -13.25 -13.04 -2.38
N TRP A 81 -13.28 -12.10 -3.32
CA TRP A 81 -12.45 -10.90 -3.32
C TRP A 81 -13.30 -9.63 -3.32
N HIS A 82 -12.91 -8.63 -2.55
CA HIS A 82 -13.45 -7.28 -2.71
C HIS A 82 -13.03 -6.71 -4.06
N SER A 83 -14.00 -6.17 -4.80
CA SER A 83 -13.79 -5.69 -6.16
C SER A 83 -14.71 -4.51 -6.48
N ASP A 84 -14.23 -3.66 -7.38
CA ASP A 84 -14.95 -2.58 -8.01
C ASP A 84 -15.88 -3.06 -9.13
N MET A 85 -15.75 -4.32 -9.57
CA MET A 85 -16.76 -4.97 -10.42
C MET A 85 -18.04 -5.21 -9.61
N LYS A 86 -18.88 -4.19 -9.50
CA LYS A 86 -20.10 -4.24 -8.68
C LYS A 86 -21.17 -5.12 -9.33
N SER A 87 -22.08 -5.60 -8.50
CA SER A 87 -23.19 -6.46 -8.90
C SER A 87 -24.46 -6.03 -8.20
N ASP A 88 -25.58 -6.17 -8.92
CA ASP A 88 -26.92 -5.87 -8.46
C ASP A 88 -27.80 -7.13 -8.55
N VAL A 89 -28.92 -7.15 -7.83
CA VAL A 89 -29.87 -8.26 -7.87
C VAL A 89 -30.88 -8.01 -8.99
N THR A 90 -30.93 -8.89 -9.99
CA THR A 90 -31.88 -8.85 -11.11
C THR A 90 -32.56 -10.21 -11.24
N GLY A 91 -33.89 -10.25 -11.13
CA GLY A 91 -34.64 -11.51 -11.21
C GLY A 91 -34.25 -12.54 -10.14
N GLY A 92 -33.87 -12.09 -8.94
CA GLY A 92 -33.42 -12.96 -7.85
C GLY A 92 -32.00 -13.51 -8.00
N ARG A 93 -31.23 -13.08 -9.02
CA ARG A 93 -29.84 -13.47 -9.25
C ARG A 93 -28.91 -12.26 -9.19
N LEU A 94 -27.70 -12.45 -8.70
CA LEU A 94 -26.65 -11.43 -8.79
C LEU A 94 -26.10 -11.38 -10.21
N VAL A 95 -26.08 -10.19 -10.79
CA VAL A 95 -25.56 -9.92 -12.13
C VAL A 95 -24.60 -8.75 -12.04
N PHE A 96 -23.53 -8.77 -12.84
CA PHE A 96 -22.62 -7.63 -12.93
C PHE A 96 -23.36 -6.39 -13.43
N ARG A 97 -23.07 -5.23 -12.82
CA ARG A 97 -23.64 -3.94 -13.22
C ARG A 97 -23.08 -3.46 -14.56
N ASP A 98 -21.77 -3.58 -14.72
CA ASP A 98 -21.04 -3.04 -15.85
C ASP A 98 -20.88 -4.07 -16.97
N ASP A 99 -20.77 -3.57 -18.20
CA ASP A 99 -20.47 -4.40 -19.37
C ASP A 99 -19.09 -5.08 -19.28
N GLU A 100 -18.83 -6.04 -20.17
CA GLU A 100 -17.57 -6.77 -20.16
C GLU A 100 -16.35 -5.88 -20.41
N ALA A 101 -16.45 -4.87 -21.28
CA ALA A 101 -15.33 -3.99 -21.59
C ALA A 101 -14.86 -3.22 -20.34
N THR A 102 -15.81 -2.68 -19.59
CA THR A 102 -15.60 -1.99 -18.33
C THR A 102 -15.04 -2.94 -17.26
N ARG A 103 -15.63 -4.13 -17.11
CA ARG A 103 -15.13 -5.15 -16.17
C ARG A 103 -13.71 -5.59 -16.48
N ARG A 104 -13.34 -5.76 -17.76
CA ARG A 104 -11.96 -6.08 -18.15
C ARG A 104 -10.99 -4.96 -17.81
N ALA A 105 -11.40 -3.70 -17.88
CA ALA A 105 -10.59 -2.57 -17.44
C ALA A 105 -10.37 -2.57 -15.91
N LEU A 106 -11.45 -2.79 -15.14
CA LEU A 106 -11.38 -2.94 -13.68
C LEU A 106 -10.51 -4.12 -13.28
N HIS A 107 -10.72 -5.28 -13.90
CA HIS A 107 -9.94 -6.50 -13.68
C HIS A 107 -8.45 -6.30 -13.94
N ARG A 108 -8.06 -5.59 -15.02
CA ARG A 108 -6.64 -5.29 -15.27
C ARG A 108 -6.01 -4.50 -14.12
N ARG A 109 -6.72 -3.51 -13.56
CA ARG A 109 -6.25 -2.73 -12.40
C ARG A 109 -6.15 -3.59 -11.15
N GLU A 110 -7.18 -4.39 -10.87
CA GLU A 110 -7.24 -5.22 -9.67
C GLU A 110 -6.27 -6.40 -9.70
N THR A 111 -6.06 -7.00 -10.87
CA THR A 111 -5.09 -8.09 -11.08
C THR A 111 -3.69 -7.65 -10.71
N ARG A 112 -3.27 -6.43 -11.10
CA ARG A 112 -1.96 -5.90 -10.72
C ARG A 112 -1.82 -5.75 -9.21
N LYS A 113 -2.86 -5.25 -8.54
CA LYS A 113 -2.90 -5.18 -7.07
C LYS A 113 -2.79 -6.57 -6.44
N ILE A 114 -3.52 -7.56 -6.95
CA ILE A 114 -3.47 -8.95 -6.46
C ILE A 114 -2.08 -9.56 -6.67
N GLN A 115 -1.48 -9.39 -7.86
CA GLN A 115 -0.12 -9.85 -8.17
C GLN A 115 0.92 -9.20 -7.25
N TYR A 116 0.80 -7.89 -6.99
CA TYR A 116 1.65 -7.22 -6.02
C TYR A 116 1.48 -7.79 -4.61
N LEU A 117 0.24 -7.95 -4.14
CA LEU A 117 -0.01 -8.50 -2.81
C LEU A 117 0.48 -9.94 -2.68
N GLN A 118 0.43 -10.72 -3.76
CA GLN A 118 1.03 -12.05 -3.83
C GLN A 118 2.56 -11.99 -3.73
N ALA A 119 3.22 -11.17 -4.55
CA ALA A 119 4.68 -10.98 -4.46
C ALA A 119 5.08 -10.50 -3.05
N LYS A 120 4.26 -9.61 -2.46
CA LYS A 120 4.42 -9.11 -1.10
C LYS A 120 4.34 -10.23 -0.07
N PHE A 121 3.31 -11.05 -0.16
CA PHE A 121 3.08 -12.20 0.72
C PHE A 121 4.27 -13.18 0.64
N THR A 122 4.68 -13.57 -0.57
CA THR A 122 5.77 -14.54 -0.77
C THR A 122 7.11 -14.03 -0.25
N ALA A 123 7.49 -12.79 -0.56
CA ALA A 123 8.79 -12.30 -0.10
C ALA A 123 8.81 -12.02 1.41
N ARG A 124 7.66 -11.68 2.01
CA ARG A 124 7.54 -11.62 3.48
C ARG A 124 7.67 -13.00 4.11
N ALA A 125 7.04 -14.03 3.53
CA ALA A 125 7.20 -15.40 3.99
C ALA A 125 8.68 -15.82 4.00
N ALA A 126 9.41 -15.55 2.90
CA ALA A 126 10.83 -15.88 2.75
C ALA A 126 11.81 -15.01 3.57
N MET A 127 11.34 -13.88 4.12
CA MET A 127 12.17 -13.00 4.97
C MET A 127 12.32 -13.55 6.41
N GLY A 128 11.32 -14.31 6.85
CA GLY A 128 11.17 -14.75 8.23
C GLY A 128 10.65 -13.69 9.20
N GLY A 129 10.30 -14.13 10.41
CA GLY A 129 9.74 -13.31 11.49
C GLY A 129 8.24 -12.99 11.37
N VAL A 130 7.57 -13.47 10.32
CA VAL A 130 6.13 -13.28 10.06
C VAL A 130 5.29 -14.16 10.99
N ILE A 131 4.16 -13.63 11.45
CA ILE A 131 3.11 -14.37 12.16
C ILE A 131 1.90 -14.48 11.23
N PHE A 132 1.67 -15.66 10.67
CA PHE A 132 0.50 -15.95 9.86
C PHE A 132 -0.68 -16.29 10.76
N VAL A 133 -1.82 -15.62 10.57
CA VAL A 133 -3.00 -15.80 11.44
C VAL A 133 -4.10 -16.50 10.67
N VAL A 134 -4.52 -17.66 11.17
CA VAL A 134 -5.63 -18.45 10.61
C VAL A 134 -6.71 -18.67 11.67
N LYS A 135 -7.96 -18.54 11.26
CA LYS A 135 -9.14 -18.86 12.06
C LYS A 135 -10.26 -19.34 11.15
N SER A 136 -11.25 -20.02 11.72
CA SER A 136 -12.51 -20.26 11.03
C SER A 136 -13.61 -20.45 12.06
N ASN A 137 -14.77 -19.83 11.86
CA ASN A 137 -15.89 -19.92 12.80
C ASN A 137 -16.32 -21.37 13.12
N PRO A 138 -16.45 -22.31 12.14
CA PRO A 138 -16.74 -23.71 12.44
C PRO A 138 -15.54 -24.51 13.01
N GLY A 139 -14.39 -23.87 13.22
CA GLY A 139 -13.14 -24.54 13.57
C GLY A 139 -12.36 -25.05 12.35
N ILE A 140 -11.13 -25.49 12.59
CA ILE A 140 -10.21 -25.98 11.55
C ILE A 140 -9.75 -27.39 11.92
N ALA A 141 -9.85 -28.31 10.97
CA ALA A 141 -9.37 -29.67 11.16
C ALA A 141 -7.84 -29.68 11.41
N PRO A 142 -7.34 -30.49 12.36
CA PRO A 142 -5.90 -30.55 12.66
C PRO A 142 -5.03 -30.81 11.43
N ALA A 143 -5.43 -31.74 10.56
CA ALA A 143 -4.71 -32.05 9.32
C ALA A 143 -4.61 -30.84 8.35
N THR A 144 -5.60 -29.94 8.36
CA THR A 144 -5.55 -28.70 7.57
C THR A 144 -4.56 -27.70 8.17
N ILE A 145 -4.50 -27.59 9.50
CA ILE A 145 -3.51 -26.74 10.18
C ILE A 145 -2.09 -27.24 9.90
N ASP A 146 -1.86 -28.56 10.00
CA ASP A 146 -0.56 -29.14 9.69
C ASP A 146 -0.18 -28.91 8.22
N GLY A 147 -1.12 -29.15 7.29
CA GLY A 147 -0.90 -28.88 5.87
C GLY A 147 -0.62 -27.40 5.57
N LEU A 148 -1.28 -26.46 6.26
CA LEU A 148 -1.00 -25.02 6.12
C LEU A 148 0.40 -24.68 6.60
N HIS A 149 0.80 -25.21 7.76
CA HIS A 149 2.15 -25.00 8.28
C HIS A 149 3.21 -25.53 7.30
N GLU A 150 3.04 -26.75 6.77
CA GLU A 150 3.93 -27.33 5.77
C GLU A 150 3.99 -26.51 4.49
N ALA A 151 2.85 -26.05 3.97
CA ALA A 151 2.78 -25.26 2.75
C ALA A 151 3.43 -23.87 2.91
N LEU A 152 3.30 -23.25 4.09
CA LEU A 152 3.97 -21.99 4.42
C LEU A 152 5.49 -22.18 4.56
N ALA A 153 5.94 -23.26 5.20
CA ALA A 153 7.36 -23.59 5.28
C ALA A 153 7.97 -23.84 3.90
N ALA A 154 7.26 -24.57 3.02
CA ALA A 154 7.67 -24.78 1.65
C ALA A 154 7.75 -23.46 0.85
N LEU A 155 6.79 -22.55 1.06
CA LEU A 155 6.79 -21.23 0.42
C LEU A 155 7.93 -20.32 0.92
N ALA A 156 8.19 -20.34 2.23
CA ALA A 156 9.23 -19.54 2.86
C ALA A 156 10.64 -20.08 2.60
N GLY A 157 10.78 -21.41 2.41
CA GLY A 157 12.06 -22.09 2.32
C GLY A 157 12.78 -22.26 3.67
N HIS A 158 12.10 -21.96 4.78
CA HIS A 158 12.62 -22.05 6.14
C HIS A 158 11.48 -22.10 7.17
N ASP A 159 11.80 -22.38 8.44
CA ASP A 159 10.84 -22.42 9.56
C ASP A 159 10.89 -21.17 10.48
N ASP A 160 11.61 -20.10 10.09
CA ASP A 160 11.62 -18.81 10.81
C ASP A 160 10.31 -18.01 10.63
N PHE A 161 9.17 -18.61 10.94
CA PHE A 161 7.86 -17.97 11.00
C PHE A 161 7.01 -18.64 12.07
N ALA A 162 5.85 -18.06 12.37
CA ALA A 162 4.85 -18.74 13.20
C ALA A 162 3.48 -18.76 12.50
N LEU A 163 2.81 -19.90 12.56
CA LEU A 163 1.38 -20.02 12.29
C LEU A 163 0.63 -19.89 13.61
N LEU A 164 -0.25 -18.91 13.71
CA LEU A 164 -1.15 -18.70 14.84
C LEU A 164 -2.55 -19.15 14.45
N GLU A 165 -2.97 -20.28 15.00
CA GLU A 165 -4.36 -20.71 14.95
C GLU A 165 -5.16 -20.02 16.05
N VAL A 166 -6.27 -19.37 15.71
CA VAL A 166 -7.20 -18.81 16.69
C VAL A 166 -8.47 -19.64 16.74
N ARG A 167 -8.98 -19.90 17.95
CA ARG A 167 -10.21 -20.68 18.20
C ARG A 167 -11.16 -19.95 19.14
N GLU A 168 -12.45 -20.29 19.08
CA GLU A 168 -13.39 -19.95 20.15
C GLU A 168 -13.19 -20.87 21.36
N THR A 169 -13.46 -20.33 22.54
CA THR A 169 -13.50 -21.12 23.79
C THR A 169 -14.40 -20.47 24.82
N ASP A 170 -15.09 -21.29 25.61
CA ASP A 170 -15.83 -20.85 26.78
C ASP A 170 -14.99 -20.87 28.06
N ASP A 171 -13.74 -21.37 28.01
CA ASP A 171 -12.82 -21.44 29.16
C ASP A 171 -12.19 -20.07 29.45
N PRO A 172 -12.56 -19.38 30.55
CA PRO A 172 -12.07 -18.04 30.84
C PRO A 172 -10.55 -17.96 31.02
N ALA A 173 -9.90 -19.06 31.40
CA ALA A 173 -8.44 -19.09 31.59
C ALA A 173 -7.65 -19.11 30.27
N ARG A 174 -8.33 -19.40 29.15
CA ARG A 174 -7.71 -19.48 27.81
C ARG A 174 -7.95 -18.25 26.96
N ILE A 175 -9.00 -17.48 27.23
CA ILE A 175 -9.35 -16.29 26.46
C ILE A 175 -8.19 -15.28 26.48
N GLY A 176 -7.79 -14.80 25.31
CA GLY A 176 -6.71 -13.82 25.14
C GLY A 176 -5.30 -14.40 25.32
N ARG A 177 -5.17 -15.68 25.71
CA ARG A 177 -3.88 -16.33 25.92
C ARG A 177 -3.36 -16.95 24.63
N VAL A 178 -2.05 -16.93 24.44
CA VAL A 178 -1.35 -17.58 23.32
C VAL A 178 -0.32 -18.56 23.86
N GLU A 179 -0.28 -19.76 23.29
CA GLU A 179 0.66 -20.81 23.66
C GLU A 179 1.24 -21.52 22.44
N TRP A 180 2.51 -21.91 22.52
CA TRP A 180 3.09 -22.87 21.57
C TRP A 180 2.39 -24.22 21.72
N GLN A 181 1.87 -24.74 20.61
CA GLN A 181 1.42 -26.13 20.53
C GLN A 181 2.58 -27.05 20.15
N ARG A 182 3.46 -26.53 19.27
CA ARG A 182 4.74 -27.10 18.84
C ARG A 182 5.58 -26.00 18.20
N PRO A 183 6.89 -26.18 17.92
CA PRO A 183 7.68 -25.20 17.18
C PRO A 183 6.97 -24.77 15.88
N GLY A 184 6.91 -23.46 15.63
CA GLY A 184 6.26 -22.88 14.45
C GLY A 184 4.73 -22.80 14.50
N LEU A 185 4.05 -23.43 15.48
CA LEU A 185 2.59 -23.39 15.63
C LEU A 185 2.15 -22.91 17.02
N MET A 186 1.52 -21.73 17.04
CA MET A 186 0.87 -21.15 18.22
C MET A 186 -0.65 -21.37 18.16
N ARG A 187 -1.29 -21.36 19.33
CA ARG A 187 -2.74 -21.30 19.46
C ARG A 187 -3.15 -20.16 20.38
N GLY A 188 -4.12 -19.36 19.94
CA GLY A 188 -4.81 -18.35 20.75
C GLY A 188 -6.31 -18.61 20.82
N CYS A 189 -6.99 -18.07 21.84
CA CYS A 189 -8.43 -18.25 21.99
C CYS A 189 -9.19 -16.93 22.23
N VAL A 190 -10.36 -16.81 21.60
CA VAL A 190 -11.33 -15.71 21.79
C VAL A 190 -12.63 -16.25 22.40
N THR A 191 -13.48 -15.37 22.93
CA THR A 191 -14.83 -15.79 23.38
C THR A 191 -15.72 -16.16 22.20
N ARG A 192 -15.61 -15.39 21.12
CA ARG A 192 -16.41 -15.54 19.91
C ARG A 192 -15.67 -14.93 18.73
N PHE A 193 -15.94 -15.45 17.55
CA PHE A 193 -15.65 -14.80 16.29
C PHE A 193 -16.77 -13.85 15.89
N ALA A 194 -16.43 -12.93 14.99
CA ALA A 194 -17.40 -12.09 14.34
C ALA A 194 -18.29 -12.95 13.40
N PRO A 195 -19.61 -12.76 13.38
CA PRO A 195 -20.46 -13.37 12.37
C PRO A 195 -20.02 -12.98 10.95
N TYR A 196 -20.09 -13.89 9.98
CA TYR A 196 -19.59 -13.64 8.61
C TYR A 196 -20.19 -12.41 7.92
N HIS A 197 -21.40 -11.99 8.29
CA HIS A 197 -22.07 -10.81 7.74
C HIS A 197 -21.72 -9.50 8.45
N ARG A 198 -21.00 -9.56 9.59
CA ARG A 198 -20.56 -8.44 10.42
C ARG A 198 -19.15 -8.67 10.93
N ALA A 199 -18.20 -8.81 10.00
CA ALA A 199 -16.81 -9.14 10.32
C ALA A 199 -16.11 -8.07 11.19
N ASP A 200 -16.68 -6.88 11.35
CA ASP A 200 -16.19 -5.79 12.20
C ASP A 200 -16.64 -5.91 13.67
N ASP A 201 -17.60 -6.78 13.98
CA ASP A 201 -18.09 -7.09 15.34
C ASP A 201 -17.15 -8.09 16.06
N ILE A 202 -15.91 -7.65 16.28
CA ILE A 202 -14.82 -8.47 16.81
C ILE A 202 -14.81 -8.48 18.35
N ASP A 203 -14.35 -9.58 18.95
CA ASP A 203 -13.93 -9.62 20.36
C ASP A 203 -12.58 -8.89 20.55
N ALA A 204 -12.63 -7.56 20.59
CA ALA A 204 -11.44 -6.72 20.55
C ALA A 204 -10.49 -6.99 21.72
N ALA A 205 -11.01 -7.23 22.93
CA ALA A 205 -10.19 -7.45 24.11
C ALA A 205 -9.37 -8.74 24.02
N ALA A 206 -10.01 -9.85 23.62
CA ALA A 206 -9.30 -11.11 23.43
C ALA A 206 -8.32 -11.03 22.26
N TRP A 207 -8.72 -10.46 21.13
CA TRP A 207 -7.86 -10.30 19.95
C TRP A 207 -6.61 -9.45 20.24
N PHE A 208 -6.73 -8.36 20.99
CA PHE A 208 -5.57 -7.53 21.33
C PHE A 208 -4.61 -8.27 22.27
N SER A 209 -5.15 -9.02 23.22
CA SER A 209 -4.36 -9.88 24.11
C SER A 209 -3.63 -10.97 23.31
N ILE A 210 -4.29 -11.58 22.32
CA ILE A 210 -3.67 -12.55 21.40
C ILE A 210 -2.53 -11.92 20.61
N VAL A 211 -2.72 -10.75 20.01
CA VAL A 211 -1.67 -10.05 19.24
C VAL A 211 -0.45 -9.79 20.12
N GLN A 212 -0.66 -9.25 21.33
CA GLN A 212 0.42 -8.99 22.28
C GLN A 212 1.11 -10.29 22.74
N GLY A 213 0.35 -11.33 23.04
CA GLY A 213 0.86 -12.65 23.44
C GLY A 213 1.69 -13.29 22.34
N ALA A 214 1.23 -13.26 21.09
CA ALA A 214 1.96 -13.80 19.94
C ALA A 214 3.28 -13.07 19.69
N LEU A 215 3.31 -11.74 19.79
CA LEU A 215 4.55 -10.97 19.69
C LEU A 215 5.54 -11.30 20.80
N SER A 216 5.04 -11.55 22.01
CA SER A 216 5.86 -11.91 23.17
C SER A 216 6.42 -13.34 23.04
N LEU A 217 5.63 -14.29 22.53
CA LEU A 217 6.04 -15.69 22.34
C LEU A 217 6.99 -15.88 21.16
N PHE A 218 6.88 -15.04 20.13
CA PHE A 218 7.69 -15.09 18.92
C PHE A 218 8.33 -13.72 18.67
N PRO A 219 9.38 -13.33 19.40
CA PRO A 219 10.07 -12.05 19.21
C PRO A 219 10.88 -12.04 17.90
N CYS A 220 10.96 -10.87 17.24
CA CYS A 220 11.81 -10.65 16.06
C CYS A 220 12.39 -9.23 16.10
N HIS A 221 13.50 -9.06 16.82
CA HIS A 221 14.05 -7.73 17.13
C HIS A 221 14.60 -6.99 15.92
N ASP A 222 14.94 -7.70 14.84
CA ASP A 222 15.45 -7.09 13.61
C ASP A 222 14.39 -6.99 12.51
N TRP A 223 13.11 -7.23 12.84
CA TRP A 223 11.99 -7.14 11.89
C TRP A 223 11.96 -5.81 11.14
N ALA A 224 12.04 -4.68 11.84
CA ALA A 224 11.97 -3.35 11.20
C ALA A 224 13.08 -3.18 10.15
N ARG A 225 14.29 -3.68 10.44
CA ARG A 225 15.43 -3.66 9.50
C ARG A 225 15.18 -4.57 8.29
N ARG A 226 14.73 -5.81 8.50
CA ARG A 226 14.44 -6.75 7.40
C ARG A 226 13.29 -6.24 6.54
N HIS A 227 12.23 -5.74 7.17
CA HIS A 227 11.05 -5.20 6.50
C HIS A 227 11.38 -3.92 5.71
N ALA A 228 12.21 -3.02 6.25
CA ALA A 228 12.71 -1.87 5.48
C ALA A 228 13.57 -2.30 4.28
N ALA A 229 14.27 -3.43 4.38
CA ALA A 229 15.05 -4.01 3.29
C ALA A 229 14.21 -4.79 2.26
N LEU A 230 12.95 -5.16 2.58
CA LEU A 230 12.03 -5.79 1.64
C LEU A 230 11.64 -4.79 0.54
N ARG A 231 12.39 -4.84 -0.57
CA ARG A 231 12.14 -4.07 -1.79
C ARG A 231 11.03 -4.71 -2.62
N ILE A 232 9.83 -4.78 -2.06
CA ILE A 232 8.67 -5.22 -2.83
C ILE A 232 8.02 -3.97 -3.40
N GLY A 233 8.55 -3.52 -4.54
CA GLY A 233 7.85 -2.55 -5.34
C GLY A 233 6.54 -3.17 -5.79
N ALA A 234 5.40 -2.51 -5.58
CA ALA A 234 4.31 -2.78 -6.49
C ALA A 234 4.76 -2.23 -7.85
N PRO A 235 4.65 -3.01 -8.94
CA PRO A 235 5.00 -2.54 -10.28
C PRO A 235 4.26 -1.25 -10.68
N ASP A 236 3.16 -0.90 -9.99
CA ASP A 236 2.34 0.29 -10.24
C ASP A 236 2.05 1.13 -8.97
N ALA A 237 2.73 0.93 -7.83
CA ALA A 237 2.41 1.72 -6.63
C ALA A 237 3.01 3.12 -6.79
N LEU A 238 2.22 3.97 -7.44
CA LEU A 238 2.33 5.42 -7.46
C LEU A 238 2.95 5.91 -6.15
N VAL A 239 4.13 6.52 -6.25
CA VAL A 239 4.76 7.19 -5.10
C VAL A 239 4.25 8.61 -5.10
N GLN A 240 3.21 8.88 -4.31
CA GLN A 240 2.65 10.23 -4.19
C GLN A 240 3.59 11.11 -3.35
N LEU A 241 4.19 12.11 -3.98
CA LEU A 241 4.99 13.13 -3.31
C LEU A 241 4.04 14.07 -2.55
N ARG A 242 4.15 14.09 -1.21
CA ARG A 242 3.26 14.88 -0.35
C ARG A 242 3.72 16.32 -0.25
N PHE A 243 2.78 17.23 -0.05
CA PHE A 243 3.09 18.63 0.24
C PHE A 243 3.49 18.84 1.70
N PRO A 244 4.28 19.88 2.01
CA PRO A 244 4.55 20.26 3.39
C PRO A 244 3.25 20.86 3.95
N PHE A 245 2.48 20.20 4.86
CA PHE A 245 1.57 20.83 5.85
C PHE A 245 0.56 19.85 6.53
N ALA A 246 0.43 20.00 7.86
CA ALA A 246 -0.78 19.97 8.67
C ALA A 246 -1.01 21.39 9.26
N PRO A 247 -2.23 21.77 9.71
CA PRO A 247 -2.59 23.16 10.04
C PRO A 247 -1.66 23.91 11.03
N ASP A 248 -0.95 23.19 11.90
CA ASP A 248 -0.12 23.76 12.98
C ASP A 248 1.39 23.47 12.80
N GLN A 249 1.82 23.12 11.58
CA GLN A 249 3.11 22.47 11.36
C GLN A 249 4.26 23.45 11.04
N ASP A 250 5.38 23.26 11.75
CA ASP A 250 6.67 23.91 11.48
C ASP A 250 7.24 23.45 10.13
N LEU A 251 7.33 24.38 9.18
CA LEU A 251 7.86 24.17 7.82
C LEU A 251 9.33 23.71 7.77
N GLY A 252 10.07 23.84 8.87
CA GLY A 252 11.44 23.36 9.01
C GLY A 252 11.56 21.88 9.36
N LYS A 253 10.47 21.19 9.71
CA LYS A 253 10.49 19.80 10.21
C LYS A 253 10.07 18.77 9.16
N PRO A 254 10.76 17.60 9.08
CA PRO A 254 10.42 16.54 8.13
C PRO A 254 9.01 15.98 8.35
N ILE A 255 8.31 15.69 7.26
CA ILE A 255 7.07 14.90 7.29
C ILE A 255 7.42 13.43 7.11
N ALA A 256 7.13 12.62 8.13
CA ALA A 256 7.10 11.17 7.97
C ALA A 256 5.74 10.77 7.34
N GLY A 257 5.78 10.14 6.17
CA GLY A 257 4.62 9.63 5.42
C GLY A 257 4.97 8.30 4.76
N ASP A 258 4.37 7.97 3.60
CA ASP A 258 4.82 6.82 2.77
C ASP A 258 6.35 6.85 2.71
N LEU A 259 7.02 5.82 3.24
CA LEU A 259 8.47 5.76 3.39
C LEU A 259 9.19 5.97 2.04
N ARG A 260 8.48 5.78 0.92
CA ARG A 260 8.99 5.99 -0.44
C ARG A 260 8.91 7.44 -0.91
N ALA A 261 8.01 8.26 -0.37
CA ALA A 261 7.84 9.66 -0.80
C ALA A 261 8.89 10.61 -0.21
N GLY A 262 9.75 10.11 0.69
CA GLY A 262 10.81 10.88 1.32
C GLY A 262 10.30 12.01 2.20
N THR A 263 11.21 12.95 2.48
CA THR A 263 10.95 14.19 3.21
C THR A 263 10.79 15.35 2.24
N VAL A 264 9.69 16.10 2.36
CA VAL A 264 9.47 17.35 1.61
C VAL A 264 9.90 18.58 2.41
N ARG A 265 10.44 19.60 1.72
CA ARG A 265 10.71 20.94 2.24
C ARG A 265 10.33 22.01 1.23
N LEU A 266 9.83 23.14 1.72
CA LEU A 266 9.68 24.37 0.94
C LEU A 266 10.89 25.28 1.19
N LEU A 267 11.60 25.65 0.14
CA LEU A 267 12.75 26.54 0.18
C LEU A 267 12.38 27.87 -0.51
N ASN A 268 12.83 28.99 0.08
CA ASN A 268 12.58 30.35 -0.43
C ASN A 268 11.08 30.69 -0.59
N GLY A 269 10.20 29.98 0.12
CA GLY A 269 8.77 30.26 0.12
C GLY A 269 8.44 31.56 0.84
N ASN A 270 7.24 32.08 0.57
CA ASN A 270 6.68 33.25 1.26
C ASN A 270 5.24 32.94 1.73
N SER A 271 4.55 33.93 2.29
CA SER A 271 3.17 33.78 2.82
C SER A 271 2.11 33.40 1.78
N TRP A 272 2.42 33.46 0.48
CA TRP A 272 1.53 32.98 -0.58
C TRP A 272 1.65 31.48 -0.84
N CYS A 273 2.71 30.84 -0.33
CA CYS A 273 2.95 29.41 -0.53
C CYS A 273 2.16 28.59 0.49
N ARG A 274 1.12 27.87 0.04
CA ARG A 274 0.19 27.17 0.96
C ARG A 274 -0.61 26.07 0.25
N PRO A 275 -1.15 25.09 0.98
CA PRO A 275 -2.13 24.16 0.44
C PRO A 275 -3.38 24.93 0.01
N TYR A 276 -3.98 24.53 -1.10
CA TYR A 276 -5.16 25.16 -1.67
C TYR A 276 -5.98 24.11 -2.42
N GLU A 277 -7.17 23.76 -1.93
CA GLU A 277 -8.11 22.84 -2.60
C GLU A 277 -7.49 21.51 -3.07
N GLY A 278 -6.62 20.91 -2.25
CA GLY A 278 -5.92 19.66 -2.59
C GLY A 278 -4.70 19.82 -3.51
N MET A 279 -4.40 21.05 -3.94
CA MET A 279 -3.18 21.46 -4.62
C MET A 279 -2.24 22.19 -3.64
N PHE A 280 -1.05 22.55 -4.12
CA PHE A 280 -0.15 23.46 -3.43
C PHE A 280 0.11 24.69 -4.27
N ARG A 281 -0.16 25.85 -3.69
CA ARG A 281 0.11 27.15 -4.31
C ARG A 281 1.55 27.55 -4.05
N LEU A 282 2.24 27.96 -5.09
CA LEU A 282 3.59 28.51 -5.09
C LEU A 282 3.57 29.94 -5.65
N HIS A 283 4.47 30.78 -5.15
CA HIS A 283 4.71 32.11 -5.69
C HIS A 283 6.10 32.19 -6.31
N GLY A 284 6.21 32.53 -7.59
CA GLY A 284 7.47 32.79 -8.27
C GLY A 284 8.01 34.17 -7.92
N PRO A 285 9.20 34.30 -7.32
CA PRO A 285 9.82 35.61 -7.12
C PRO A 285 10.40 36.12 -8.45
N ASP A 286 10.93 37.35 -8.44
CA ASP A 286 11.64 37.92 -9.59
C ASP A 286 12.74 36.97 -10.11
N PRO A 287 13.05 37.00 -11.43
CA PRO A 287 14.05 36.10 -12.02
C PRO A 287 15.42 36.15 -11.36
N GLU A 288 15.80 37.29 -10.78
CA GLU A 288 17.10 37.51 -10.14
C GLU A 288 17.16 36.97 -8.70
N LYS A 289 16.00 36.66 -8.11
CA LYS A 289 15.90 36.12 -6.75
C LYS A 289 15.95 34.59 -6.78
N PRO A 290 16.43 33.94 -5.70
CA PRO A 290 16.35 32.49 -5.57
C PRO A 290 14.91 32.01 -5.76
N GLY A 291 14.68 31.08 -6.68
CA GLY A 291 13.35 30.55 -6.96
C GLY A 291 12.73 29.82 -5.78
N THR A 292 11.41 29.91 -5.67
CA THR A 292 10.63 29.15 -4.68
C THR A 292 10.68 27.68 -5.07
N THR A 293 11.12 26.81 -4.15
CA THR A 293 11.39 25.40 -4.48
C THR A 293 10.69 24.45 -3.53
N LEU A 294 9.92 23.51 -4.06
CA LEU A 294 9.54 22.29 -3.35
C LEU A 294 10.60 21.22 -3.61
N ARG A 295 11.18 20.68 -2.54
CA ARG A 295 12.21 19.64 -2.61
C ARG A 295 11.81 18.43 -1.79
N TRP A 296 11.75 17.28 -2.45
CA TRP A 296 11.59 15.97 -1.83
C TRP A 296 12.94 15.26 -1.81
N THR A 297 13.36 14.75 -0.66
CA THR A 297 14.65 14.05 -0.44
C THR A 297 14.40 12.68 0.18
N GLY A 298 15.22 11.68 -0.15
CA GLY A 298 14.96 10.32 0.32
C GLY A 298 13.80 9.65 -0.42
N VAL A 299 13.52 10.06 -1.66
CA VAL A 299 12.44 9.49 -2.47
C VAL A 299 12.91 8.16 -3.05
N HIS A 300 12.09 7.11 -2.97
CA HIS A 300 12.39 5.80 -3.50
C HIS A 300 11.41 5.40 -4.60
N ALA A 301 11.92 5.18 -5.81
CA ALA A 301 11.16 4.64 -6.94
C ALA A 301 11.84 3.38 -7.48
N PRO A 302 11.18 2.20 -7.41
CA PRO A 302 11.75 0.97 -7.96
C PRO A 302 11.60 0.95 -9.48
N GLY A 303 12.73 0.80 -10.20
CA GLY A 303 12.73 0.72 -11.67
C GLY A 303 12.73 2.09 -12.34
N ALA A 304 12.59 2.12 -13.67
CA ALA A 304 12.36 3.35 -14.41
C ALA A 304 10.96 3.89 -14.08
N PHE A 305 10.78 5.21 -14.14
CA PHE A 305 9.54 5.85 -13.76
C PHE A 305 9.39 7.20 -14.47
N HIS A 306 8.18 7.74 -14.48
CA HIS A 306 7.93 9.13 -14.83
C HIS A 306 7.31 9.87 -13.66
N LEU A 307 7.74 11.11 -13.46
CA LEU A 307 7.10 12.07 -12.55
C LEU A 307 5.95 12.75 -13.27
N GLY A 308 4.74 12.61 -12.74
CA GLY A 308 3.52 13.25 -13.25
C GLY A 308 2.97 14.31 -12.30
N ALA A 309 2.59 15.47 -12.82
CA ALA A 309 1.79 16.47 -12.11
C ALA A 309 1.06 17.41 -13.09
N THR A 310 0.02 18.10 -12.64
CA THR A 310 -0.64 19.19 -13.38
C THR A 310 -0.33 20.52 -12.70
N LEU A 311 0.07 21.50 -13.50
CA LEU A 311 0.41 22.86 -13.10
C LEU A 311 -0.63 23.83 -13.67
N ARG A 312 -1.04 24.81 -12.87
CA ARG A 312 -2.00 25.83 -13.29
C ARG A 312 -1.55 27.20 -12.83
N CYS A 313 -1.71 28.21 -13.66
CA CYS A 313 -1.56 29.60 -13.26
C CYS A 313 -2.96 30.18 -13.06
N PRO A 314 -3.49 30.17 -11.80
CA PRO A 314 -4.93 30.32 -11.55
C PRO A 314 -5.42 31.76 -11.67
N LEU A 315 -4.53 32.74 -11.49
CA LEU A 315 -4.88 34.16 -11.54
C LEU A 315 -4.67 34.69 -12.96
N ARG A 316 -5.69 35.36 -13.52
CA ARG A 316 -5.64 35.91 -14.88
C ARG A 316 -4.57 36.99 -15.04
N ASP A 317 -4.31 37.72 -13.97
CA ASP A 317 -3.32 38.79 -13.85
C ASP A 317 -1.94 38.30 -13.37
N SER A 318 -1.76 36.98 -13.21
CA SER A 318 -0.44 36.44 -12.91
C SER A 318 0.49 36.62 -14.10
N VAL A 319 1.73 37.00 -13.85
CA VAL A 319 2.82 36.91 -14.81
C VAL A 319 3.12 35.43 -15.08
N PRO A 320 3.50 35.03 -16.31
CA PRO A 320 3.96 33.67 -16.57
C PRO A 320 5.10 33.26 -15.64
N LEU A 321 5.19 31.96 -15.36
CA LEU A 321 6.23 31.40 -14.51
C LEU A 321 7.20 30.56 -15.33
N ARG A 322 8.49 30.69 -15.04
CA ARG A 322 9.51 29.72 -15.43
C ARG A 322 9.53 28.62 -14.37
N VAL A 323 9.31 27.38 -14.80
CA VAL A 323 9.35 26.18 -13.96
C VAL A 323 10.57 25.36 -14.34
N ALA A 324 11.33 24.91 -13.34
CA ALA A 324 12.42 23.95 -13.51
C ALA A 324 12.14 22.74 -12.61
N VAL A 325 12.19 21.54 -13.18
CA VAL A 325 12.00 20.28 -12.46
C VAL A 325 13.22 19.41 -12.64
N ALA A 326 13.78 18.90 -11.55
CA ALA A 326 14.96 18.04 -11.58
C ALA A 326 14.78 16.82 -10.69
N ILE A 327 15.28 15.68 -11.17
CA ILE A 327 15.40 14.43 -10.43
C ILE A 327 16.90 14.10 -10.36
N ALA A 328 17.43 13.94 -9.15
CA ALA A 328 18.84 13.64 -8.91
C ALA A 328 19.01 12.43 -7.99
N ALA A 329 20.11 11.69 -8.16
CA ALA A 329 20.52 10.64 -7.25
C ALA A 329 21.09 11.22 -5.93
N GLU A 330 21.29 10.37 -4.93
CA GLU A 330 21.83 10.74 -3.61
C GLU A 330 23.24 11.37 -3.69
N ASP A 331 24.05 10.97 -4.67
CA ASP A 331 25.38 11.53 -4.94
C ASP A 331 25.34 12.89 -5.67
N GLY A 332 24.15 13.38 -5.98
CA GLY A 332 23.93 14.65 -6.68
C GLY A 332 23.92 14.54 -8.20
N ALA A 333 24.09 13.35 -8.78
CA ALA A 333 24.01 13.19 -10.24
C ALA A 333 22.58 13.47 -10.74
N THR A 334 22.43 14.42 -11.67
CA THR A 334 21.14 14.69 -12.32
C THR A 334 20.76 13.53 -13.23
N LEU A 335 19.58 12.96 -13.01
CA LEU A 335 19.03 11.84 -13.75
C LEU A 335 18.06 12.30 -14.84
N ALA A 336 17.30 13.35 -14.55
CA ALA A 336 16.37 13.98 -15.47
C ALA A 336 16.16 15.45 -15.07
N GLU A 337 16.03 16.34 -16.04
CA GLU A 337 15.71 17.74 -15.81
C GLU A 337 14.85 18.27 -16.97
N GLU A 338 13.87 19.11 -16.64
CA GLU A 338 13.07 19.82 -17.62
C GLU A 338 12.85 21.28 -17.19
N ARG A 339 12.80 22.20 -18.16
CA ARG A 339 12.51 23.62 -17.94
C ARG A 339 11.49 24.09 -18.96
N PHE A 340 10.43 24.74 -18.49
CA PHE A 340 9.34 25.23 -19.33
C PHE A 340 8.65 26.43 -18.70
N GLU A 341 7.79 27.10 -19.46
CA GLU A 341 6.97 28.22 -18.98
C GLU A 341 5.51 27.80 -18.77
N VAL A 342 4.89 28.31 -17.71
CA VAL A 342 3.47 28.14 -17.42
C VAL A 342 2.78 29.49 -17.51
N HIS A 343 1.79 29.57 -18.40
CA HIS A 343 1.07 30.81 -18.68
C HIS A 343 -0.32 30.83 -18.01
N PRO A 344 -0.84 32.01 -17.64
CA PRO A 344 -2.19 32.19 -17.12
C PRO A 344 -3.27 31.55 -18.01
N GLY A 345 -4.29 30.97 -17.38
CA GLY A 345 -5.47 30.47 -18.08
C GLY A 345 -5.27 29.13 -18.81
N ARG A 346 -4.09 28.50 -18.73
CA ARG A 346 -3.82 27.17 -19.29
C ARG A 346 -3.28 26.23 -18.21
N ALA A 347 -3.81 25.00 -18.18
CA ALA A 347 -3.19 23.91 -17.43
C ALA A 347 -2.04 23.32 -18.25
N THR A 348 -0.92 23.04 -17.60
CA THR A 348 0.26 22.40 -18.17
C THR A 348 0.51 21.11 -17.41
N ASP A 349 0.57 19.98 -18.13
CA ASP A 349 0.96 18.71 -17.54
C ASP A 349 2.49 18.57 -17.58
N LEU A 350 3.05 18.18 -16.44
CA LEU A 350 4.45 17.81 -16.27
C LEU A 350 4.55 16.30 -16.38
N VAL A 351 5.42 15.83 -17.27
CA VAL A 351 5.82 14.43 -17.40
C VAL A 351 7.32 14.39 -17.55
N LEU A 352 8.03 13.90 -16.54
CA LEU A 352 9.49 13.81 -16.54
C LEU A 352 9.93 12.36 -16.33
N ASP A 353 10.42 11.73 -17.39
CA ASP A 353 10.95 10.36 -17.36
C ASP A 353 12.33 10.33 -16.69
N ALA A 354 12.56 9.31 -15.86
CA ALA A 354 13.83 9.09 -15.20
C ALA A 354 14.21 7.59 -15.19
N PRO A 355 15.50 7.28 -15.34
CA PRO A 355 15.98 5.90 -15.32
C PRO A 355 15.87 5.28 -13.92
N ALA A 356 15.95 3.95 -13.89
CA ALA A 356 16.04 3.20 -12.64
C ALA A 356 17.29 3.56 -11.84
N THR A 357 17.13 3.64 -10.51
CA THR A 357 18.27 3.86 -9.61
C THR A 357 18.20 2.91 -8.42
N LYS A 358 19.37 2.66 -7.81
CA LYS A 358 19.49 1.79 -6.63
C LYS A 358 19.34 2.56 -5.31
N GLY A 359 19.47 3.89 -5.34
CA GLY A 359 19.56 4.75 -4.16
C GLY A 359 18.33 5.65 -4.00
N PRO A 360 18.25 6.39 -2.88
CA PRO A 360 17.28 7.45 -2.73
C PRO A 360 17.50 8.58 -3.75
N LEU A 361 16.42 9.27 -4.05
CA LEU A 361 16.36 10.35 -5.03
C LEU A 361 16.07 11.68 -4.32
N THR A 362 16.47 12.75 -4.99
CA THR A 362 15.99 14.10 -4.75
C THR A 362 15.14 14.54 -5.93
N VAL A 363 13.90 14.96 -5.67
CA VAL A 363 13.03 15.61 -6.66
C VAL A 363 12.90 17.08 -6.26
N ALA A 364 13.11 18.00 -7.19
CA ALA A 364 12.98 19.43 -6.95
C ALA A 364 12.12 20.08 -8.05
N LEU A 365 11.17 20.93 -7.64
CA LEU A 365 10.41 21.80 -8.53
C LEU A 365 10.62 23.25 -8.07
N THR A 366 11.22 24.06 -8.93
CA THR A 366 11.56 25.46 -8.69
C THR A 366 10.75 26.36 -9.61
N VAL A 367 10.24 27.47 -9.07
CA VAL A 367 9.49 28.47 -9.82
C VAL A 367 10.04 29.89 -9.65
N ASN A 368 10.07 30.64 -10.75
CA ASN A 368 10.35 32.07 -10.82
C ASN A 368 9.35 32.74 -11.76
N ALA A 369 9.13 34.05 -11.60
CA ALA A 369 8.48 34.85 -12.64
C ALA A 369 9.38 34.87 -13.89
N VAL A 370 8.80 34.94 -15.09
CA VAL A 370 9.59 35.05 -16.34
C VAL A 370 10.28 36.41 -16.50
N ARG A 371 9.79 37.43 -15.78
CA ARG A 371 10.31 38.80 -15.74
C ARG A 371 10.13 39.40 -14.35
N PRO A 372 10.82 40.51 -14.01
CA PRO A 372 10.55 41.24 -12.78
C PRO A 372 9.07 41.63 -12.66
N LEU A 373 8.52 41.49 -11.45
CA LEU A 373 7.13 41.80 -11.13
C LEU A 373 6.98 43.32 -10.93
N ALA A 374 6.01 43.92 -11.62
CA ALA A 374 5.60 45.29 -11.34
C ALA A 374 4.77 45.35 -10.04
N GLU A 375 4.55 46.56 -9.53
CA GLU A 375 3.70 46.75 -8.35
C GLU A 375 2.29 46.18 -8.59
N GLY A 376 1.82 45.37 -7.63
CA GLY A 376 0.52 44.68 -7.72
C GLY A 376 0.53 43.37 -8.49
N GLU A 377 1.51 43.13 -9.38
CA GLU A 377 1.60 41.87 -10.11
C GLU A 377 1.99 40.70 -9.20
N ARG A 378 1.63 39.50 -9.65
CA ARG A 378 1.90 38.24 -8.96
C ARG A 378 2.40 37.22 -9.98
N ALA A 379 3.16 36.24 -9.53
CA ALA A 379 3.45 35.04 -10.31
C ALA A 379 3.05 33.84 -9.47
N VAL A 380 1.87 33.26 -9.74
CA VAL A 380 1.27 32.21 -8.90
C VAL A 380 1.08 30.93 -9.69
N LEU A 381 1.48 29.81 -9.08
CA LEU A 381 1.33 28.47 -9.63
C LEU A 381 0.60 27.57 -8.63
N ASP A 382 -0.47 26.92 -9.04
CA ASP A 382 -1.09 25.82 -8.32
C ASP A 382 -0.58 24.49 -8.90
N LEU A 383 -0.04 23.64 -8.03
CA LEU A 383 0.56 22.35 -8.36
C LEU A 383 -0.31 21.22 -7.79
N SER A 384 -0.74 20.27 -8.63
CA SER A 384 -1.35 19.03 -8.14
C SER A 384 -0.32 18.16 -7.41
N PRO A 385 -0.72 17.29 -6.48
CA PRO A 385 0.20 16.35 -5.84
C PRO A 385 1.06 15.59 -6.87
N PRO A 386 2.38 15.78 -6.91
CA PRO A 386 3.22 15.09 -7.89
C PRO A 386 3.34 13.61 -7.55
N ALA A 387 3.42 12.75 -8.56
CA ALA A 387 3.47 11.31 -8.38
C ALA A 387 4.56 10.68 -9.24
N LEU A 388 5.30 9.72 -8.68
CA LEU A 388 6.16 8.85 -9.48
C LEU A 388 5.36 7.63 -9.92
N HIS A 389 5.24 7.49 -11.22
CA HIS A 389 4.60 6.39 -11.91
C HIS A 389 5.70 5.46 -12.42
N PRO A 390 5.94 4.31 -11.78
CA PRO A 390 6.86 3.33 -12.34
C PRO A 390 6.45 2.97 -13.77
N GLU A 391 7.44 2.89 -14.67
CA GLU A 391 7.20 2.31 -15.99
C GLU A 391 6.78 0.85 -15.81
N PRO A 392 5.80 0.38 -16.60
CA PRO A 392 5.41 -1.02 -16.53
C PRO A 392 6.64 -1.87 -16.85
N VAL A 393 7.11 -2.63 -15.84
CA VAL A 393 8.15 -3.64 -16.04
C VAL A 393 7.63 -4.58 -17.13
N PRO A 394 8.34 -4.75 -18.27
CA PRO A 394 7.94 -5.71 -19.27
C PRO A 394 7.77 -7.06 -18.57
N ALA A 395 6.65 -7.74 -18.82
CA ALA A 395 6.34 -9.00 -18.17
C ALA A 395 7.57 -9.92 -18.25
N ILE A 396 8.13 -10.29 -17.09
CA ILE A 396 9.19 -11.28 -17.03
C ILE A 396 8.61 -12.55 -17.63
N ALA A 397 9.05 -12.91 -18.83
CA ALA A 397 8.78 -14.21 -19.39
C ALA A 397 9.41 -15.24 -18.44
N LEU A 398 8.56 -15.93 -17.68
CA LEU A 398 9.02 -17.04 -16.86
C LEU A 398 9.65 -18.07 -17.82
N PRO A 399 10.85 -18.60 -17.50
CA PRO A 399 11.45 -19.65 -18.32
C PRO A 399 10.44 -20.80 -18.44
N ALA A 400 10.20 -21.25 -19.66
CA ALA A 400 9.40 -22.44 -19.91
C ALA A 400 9.97 -23.58 -19.07
N LYS A 401 9.11 -24.27 -18.31
CA LYS A 401 9.49 -25.48 -17.59
C LYS A 401 10.13 -26.44 -18.60
N ALA A 402 11.33 -26.92 -18.30
CA ALA A 402 11.87 -28.09 -18.97
C ALA A 402 10.86 -29.23 -18.79
N ALA A 403 10.44 -29.81 -19.91
CA ALA A 403 9.40 -30.82 -20.00
C ALA A 403 9.77 -32.13 -19.30
#